data_AF-A0A7V6NI26-F1
#
_entry.id   AF-A0A7V6NI26-F1
#
_cell.length_a   1.000
_cell.length_b   1.000
_cell.length_c   1.000
_cell.angle_alpha   90.00
_cell.angle_beta   90.00
_cell.angle_gamma   90.00
#
_symmetry.space_group_name_H-M   'P 1'
#
loop_
_entity.id
_entity.type
_entity.pdbx_description
1 polymer ?
#
loop_
_entity_poly.entity_id
_entity_poly.type
_entity_poly.pdbx_seq_one_letter_code
_entity_poly.pdbx_strand_id
1 'polypeptide(L)'
;MLIPKRVKYRRQHRGRMKGKALRGNFVAYGQYGIQATEPCWITDNQIEAARIAINRRLRRGGKVWIKIFPDKPVTKKPAETRMGKGKGAPEYWVAVVKPGRVLFEIAGVSEPMAREAMRLASHKLPCKTKFVKSDRTFTEEELASFAEIHVTEEDLIPSSVLEEELLEEEEAAAAVEDSEDVEGDSTEEVETDEGN
;
A
#
# COMPACT_ATOMS: atom_id res chain seq x y z
N MET A 1 -0.92 11.42 -7.37
CA MET A 1 0.38 11.48 -6.65
C MET A 1 0.39 12.71 -5.75
N LEU A 2 0.83 12.54 -4.50
CA LEU A 2 0.90 13.62 -3.50
C LEU A 2 2.22 14.38 -3.68
N ILE A 3 2.14 15.69 -3.86
CA ILE A 3 3.32 16.55 -4.04
C ILE A 3 3.10 17.90 -3.36
N PRO A 4 4.14 18.52 -2.75
CA PRO A 4 4.02 19.86 -2.22
C PRO A 4 3.79 20.88 -3.34
N LYS A 5 2.76 21.72 -3.21
CA LYS A 5 2.45 22.77 -4.19
C LYS A 5 3.58 23.81 -4.33
N ARG A 6 4.26 24.12 -3.23
CA ARG A 6 5.38 25.09 -3.21
C ARG A 6 6.40 24.69 -2.15
N VAL A 7 7.68 24.78 -2.47
CA VAL A 7 8.77 24.60 -1.52
C VAL A 7 9.72 25.80 -1.54
N LYS A 8 10.23 26.19 -0.37
CA LYS A 8 11.24 27.26 -0.26
C LYS A 8 12.57 26.84 -0.88
N TYR A 9 12.96 25.57 -0.70
CA TYR A 9 14.22 25.03 -1.22
C TYR A 9 13.96 23.78 -2.04
N ARG A 10 14.51 23.76 -3.28
CA ARG A 10 14.32 22.63 -4.21
C ARG A 10 15.11 21.37 -3.82
N ARG A 11 16.23 21.51 -3.11
CA ARG A 11 17.13 20.40 -2.76
C ARG A 11 17.41 20.40 -1.26
N GLN A 12 17.17 19.28 -0.59
CA GLN A 12 17.41 19.12 0.85
C GLN A 12 18.40 18.00 1.14
N HIS A 13 19.23 18.13 2.19
CA HIS A 13 20.09 17.03 2.64
C HIS A 13 19.25 15.83 3.11
N ARG A 14 19.79 14.61 2.96
CA ARG A 14 19.07 13.36 3.28
C ARG A 14 18.71 13.28 4.78
N GLY A 15 19.57 13.78 5.66
CA GLY A 15 19.34 13.74 7.10
C GLY A 15 19.50 12.33 7.68
N ARG A 16 18.91 12.07 8.85
CA ARG A 16 18.96 10.78 9.56
C ARG A 16 17.56 10.40 10.07
N MET A 17 17.25 9.11 10.13
CA MET A 17 15.96 8.58 10.60
C MET A 17 15.99 8.09 12.06
N LYS A 18 16.97 8.53 12.86
CA LYS A 18 17.15 8.06 14.23
C LYS A 18 16.00 8.48 15.17
N GLY A 19 15.75 7.66 16.19
CA GLY A 19 14.79 7.91 17.25
C GLY A 19 13.38 7.40 16.96
N LYS A 20 12.46 7.65 17.89
CA LYS A 20 11.03 7.29 17.79
C LYS A 20 10.19 8.48 17.31
N ALA A 21 8.98 8.21 16.86
CA ALA A 21 8.00 9.25 16.53
C ALA A 21 7.51 9.92 17.82
N LEU A 22 7.72 11.24 17.93
CA LEU A 22 7.21 12.05 19.06
C LEU A 22 5.82 12.63 18.79
N ARG A 23 5.37 12.61 17.53
CA ARG A 23 4.10 13.20 17.09
C ARG A 23 3.37 12.26 16.16
N GLY A 24 2.05 12.31 16.21
CA GLY A 24 1.18 11.49 15.36
C GLY A 24 1.42 9.99 15.55
N ASN A 25 1.71 9.61 16.79
CA ASN A 25 1.99 8.26 17.25
C ASN A 25 0.75 7.53 17.81
N PHE A 26 -0.40 8.21 17.83
CA PHE A 26 -1.71 7.67 18.22
C PHE A 26 -2.72 7.91 17.09
N VAL A 27 -3.82 7.16 17.12
CA VAL A 27 -4.95 7.31 16.20
C VAL A 27 -5.79 8.51 16.66
N ALA A 28 -5.92 9.53 15.82
CA ALA A 28 -6.55 10.80 16.24
C ALA A 28 -7.96 11.01 15.67
N TYR A 29 -8.22 10.51 14.46
CA TYR A 29 -9.46 10.75 13.73
C TYR A 29 -10.27 9.47 13.57
N GLY A 30 -9.60 8.37 13.18
CA GLY A 30 -10.27 7.09 12.92
C GLY A 30 -10.48 6.22 14.16
N GLN A 31 -11.19 5.10 13.98
CA GLN A 31 -11.31 4.03 14.97
C GLN A 31 -10.11 3.10 14.97
N TYR A 32 -9.51 2.90 13.79
CA TYR A 32 -8.41 1.98 13.58
C TYR A 32 -7.29 2.67 12.81
N GLY A 33 -6.06 2.18 12.95
CA GLY A 33 -4.92 2.69 12.21
C GLY A 33 -3.82 1.66 12.02
N ILE A 34 -2.87 2.01 11.15
CA ILE A 34 -1.65 1.27 10.90
C ILE A 34 -0.44 2.09 11.34
N GLN A 35 0.35 1.52 12.24
CA GLN A 35 1.51 2.16 12.84
C GLN A 35 2.80 1.50 12.33
N ALA A 36 3.78 2.30 11.93
CA ALA A 36 5.10 1.79 11.55
C ALA A 36 5.89 1.35 12.79
N THR A 37 6.52 0.17 12.74
CA THR A 37 7.42 -0.32 13.81
C THR A 37 8.89 -0.09 13.49
N GLU A 38 9.23 0.13 12.22
CA GLU A 38 10.58 0.37 11.72
C GLU A 38 10.69 1.75 11.04
N PRO A 39 11.88 2.38 11.04
CA PRO A 39 12.10 3.63 10.31
C PRO A 39 12.20 3.37 8.81
N CYS A 40 11.54 4.19 8.00
CA CYS A 40 11.63 4.10 6.54
C CYS A 40 11.35 5.43 5.85
N TRP A 41 11.67 5.50 4.56
CA TRP A 41 11.15 6.51 3.65
C TRP A 41 10.03 5.90 2.84
N ILE A 42 8.88 6.55 2.84
CA ILE A 42 7.72 6.10 2.07
C ILE A 42 7.53 7.08 0.91
N THR A 43 7.55 6.57 -0.31
CA THR A 43 7.31 7.38 -1.51
C THR A 43 5.83 7.71 -1.66
N ASP A 44 5.53 8.74 -2.43
CA ASP A 44 4.15 9.11 -2.76
C ASP A 44 3.40 7.98 -3.49
N ASN A 45 4.07 7.23 -4.35
CA ASN A 45 3.50 6.04 -5.00
C ASN A 45 3.13 4.93 -4.01
N GLN A 46 3.95 4.69 -2.98
CA GLN A 46 3.65 3.71 -1.94
C GLN A 46 2.46 4.15 -1.08
N ILE A 47 2.37 5.44 -0.77
CA ILE A 47 1.22 6.01 -0.06
C ILE A 47 -0.06 5.78 -0.86
N GLU A 48 -0.01 6.05 -2.17
CA GLU A 48 -1.16 5.88 -3.04
C GLU A 48 -1.54 4.41 -3.24
N ALA A 49 -0.56 3.52 -3.42
CA ALA A 49 -0.80 2.08 -3.53
C ALA A 49 -1.47 1.52 -2.26
N ALA A 50 -1.01 1.94 -1.08
CA ALA A 50 -1.62 1.55 0.19
C ALA A 50 -3.05 2.12 0.32
N ARG A 51 -3.28 3.39 -0.04
CA ARG A 51 -4.62 4.02 -0.04
C ARG A 51 -5.59 3.26 -0.94
N ILE A 52 -5.17 2.94 -2.16
CA ILE A 52 -5.99 2.20 -3.12
C ILE A 52 -6.31 0.80 -2.59
N ALA A 53 -5.33 0.09 -2.02
CA ALA A 53 -5.56 -1.23 -1.43
C ALA A 53 -6.61 -1.21 -0.31
N ILE A 54 -6.54 -0.20 0.58
CA ILE A 54 -7.55 0.00 1.64
C ILE A 54 -8.92 0.25 1.01
N ASN A 55 -9.03 1.23 0.11
CA ASN A 55 -10.32 1.60 -0.47
C ASN A 55 -10.96 0.50 -1.30
N ARG A 56 -10.16 -0.33 -1.99
CA ARG A 56 -10.65 -1.52 -2.70
C ARG A 56 -11.27 -2.52 -1.73
N ARG A 57 -10.59 -2.83 -0.62
CA ARG A 57 -11.12 -3.76 0.38
C ARG A 57 -12.40 -3.26 1.04
N LEU A 58 -12.48 -1.95 1.25
CA LEU A 58 -13.64 -1.29 1.86
C LEU A 58 -14.81 -1.07 0.88
N ARG A 59 -14.63 -1.29 -0.43
CA ARG A 59 -15.65 -1.05 -1.47
C ARG A 59 -16.26 0.36 -1.39
N ARG A 60 -15.42 1.38 -1.12
CA ARG A 60 -15.81 2.78 -0.87
C ARG A 60 -16.63 3.04 0.40
N GLY A 61 -16.84 2.02 1.25
CA GLY A 61 -17.42 2.19 2.57
C GLY A 61 -16.45 2.79 3.58
N GLY A 62 -16.99 3.63 4.47
CA GLY A 62 -16.23 4.27 5.54
C GLY A 62 -15.27 5.36 5.06
N LYS A 63 -14.47 5.86 6.00
CA LYS A 63 -13.58 7.01 5.78
C LYS A 63 -12.14 6.64 6.04
N VAL A 64 -11.25 7.05 5.13
CA VAL A 64 -9.81 6.81 5.20
C VAL A 64 -9.06 8.13 5.33
N TRP A 65 -8.17 8.22 6.32
CA TRP A 65 -7.26 9.35 6.50
C TRP A 65 -5.83 8.93 6.23
N ILE A 66 -5.13 9.76 5.45
CA ILE A 66 -3.69 9.64 5.23
C ILE A 66 -3.00 10.58 6.23
N LYS A 67 -2.21 10.03 7.15
CA LYS A 67 -1.56 10.80 8.23
C LYS A 67 -0.17 11.30 7.88
N ILE A 68 0.40 10.82 6.79
CA ILE A 68 1.73 11.16 6.32
C ILE A 68 1.64 11.90 4.99
N PHE A 69 2.58 12.80 4.74
CA PHE A 69 2.65 13.57 3.50
C PHE A 69 4.09 13.57 2.98
N PRO A 70 4.32 13.32 1.68
CA PRO A 70 5.66 13.30 1.11
C PRO A 70 6.16 14.72 0.85
N ASP A 71 6.81 15.31 1.85
CA ASP A 71 7.31 16.69 1.82
C ASP A 71 8.81 16.82 1.53
N LYS A 72 9.54 15.70 1.56
CA LYS A 72 10.99 15.69 1.40
C LYS A 72 11.39 15.32 -0.04
N PRO A 73 12.07 16.22 -0.79
CA PRO A 73 12.55 15.91 -2.13
C PRO A 73 13.80 15.03 -2.06
N VAL A 74 13.81 13.94 -2.84
CA VAL A 74 14.97 13.07 -3.03
C VAL A 74 15.56 13.32 -4.40
N THR A 75 16.88 13.51 -4.46
CA THR A 75 17.61 13.75 -5.70
C THR A 75 18.34 12.49 -6.15
N LYS A 76 18.37 12.26 -7.46
CA LYS A 76 19.17 11.22 -8.11
C LYS A 76 20.06 11.84 -9.19
N LYS A 77 21.26 11.29 -9.36
CA LYS A 77 22.12 11.65 -10.49
C LYS A 77 21.69 10.83 -11.72
N PRO A 78 21.76 11.39 -12.93
CA PRO A 78 21.54 10.61 -14.14
C PRO A 78 22.44 9.38 -14.18
N ALA A 79 21.93 8.30 -14.77
CA ALA A 79 22.72 7.11 -15.04
C ALA A 79 23.98 7.49 -15.86
N GLU A 80 25.03 6.67 -15.75
CA GLU A 80 26.25 6.80 -16.56
C GLU A 80 27.10 8.06 -16.29
N THR A 81 26.78 8.81 -15.23
CA THR A 81 27.56 9.98 -14.83
C THR A 81 28.53 9.69 -13.67
N ARG A 82 29.72 10.30 -13.71
CA ARG A 82 30.71 10.20 -12.63
C ARG A 82 30.34 11.04 -11.40
N MET A 83 31.03 10.78 -10.29
CA MET A 83 30.93 11.60 -9.08
C MET A 83 31.42 13.05 -9.32
N GLY A 84 31.06 13.99 -8.44
CA GLY A 84 31.33 15.44 -8.63
C GLY A 84 30.18 16.21 -9.31
N LYS A 85 30.46 17.43 -9.81
CA LYS A 85 29.52 18.34 -10.51
C LYS A 85 28.25 18.74 -9.73
N GLY A 86 28.30 18.57 -8.40
CA GLY A 86 27.20 18.94 -7.51
C GLY A 86 26.10 17.88 -7.41
N LYS A 87 24.96 18.33 -6.86
CA LYS A 87 23.81 17.47 -6.55
C LYS A 87 22.88 17.32 -7.75
N GLY A 88 22.31 16.12 -7.92
CA GLY A 88 21.36 15.82 -8.98
C GLY A 88 20.02 16.58 -8.88
N ALA A 89 19.15 16.38 -9.86
CA ALA A 89 17.80 16.92 -9.86
C ALA A 89 16.91 16.17 -8.85
N PRO A 90 15.93 16.83 -8.21
CA PRO A 90 14.87 16.14 -7.47
C PRO A 90 14.07 15.25 -8.42
N GLU A 91 13.87 13.99 -8.05
CA GLU A 91 13.19 12.97 -8.87
C GLU A 91 11.85 12.59 -8.25
N TYR A 92 11.81 12.36 -6.94
CA TYR A 92 10.59 11.97 -6.22
C TYR A 92 10.55 12.57 -4.82
N TRP A 93 9.39 12.45 -4.18
CA TRP A 93 9.14 12.95 -2.83
C TRP A 93 8.93 11.78 -1.88
N VAL A 94 9.40 11.93 -0.65
CA VAL A 94 9.25 10.92 0.40
C VAL A 94 8.72 11.52 1.68
N ALA A 95 7.93 10.73 2.40
CA ALA A 95 7.61 10.96 3.79
C ALA A 95 8.66 10.24 4.66
N VAL A 96 9.24 10.96 5.62
CA VAL A 96 10.17 10.35 6.59
C VAL A 96 9.36 9.78 7.74
N VAL A 97 9.40 8.45 7.89
CA VAL A 97 8.66 7.73 8.91
C VAL A 97 9.62 7.19 9.97
N LYS A 98 9.23 7.36 11.23
CA LYS A 98 9.93 6.82 12.40
C LYS A 98 9.06 5.78 13.09
N PRO A 99 9.66 4.83 13.84
CA PRO A 99 8.93 3.87 14.66
C PRO A 99 7.91 4.55 15.57
N GLY A 100 6.70 4.01 15.62
CA GLY A 100 5.56 4.54 16.38
C GLY A 100 4.67 5.50 15.60
N ARG A 101 5.02 5.91 14.36
CA ARG A 101 4.18 6.83 13.57
C ARG A 101 2.97 6.09 12.99
N VAL A 102 1.77 6.64 13.20
CA VAL A 102 0.54 6.19 12.51
C VAL A 102 0.53 6.75 11.09
N LEU A 103 0.31 5.87 10.10
CA LEU A 103 0.41 6.18 8.67
C LEU A 103 -0.95 6.41 8.03
N PHE A 104 -1.91 5.54 8.33
CA PHE A 104 -3.29 5.61 7.87
C PHE A 104 -4.24 5.36 9.03
N GLU A 105 -5.42 5.96 8.96
CA GLU A 105 -6.52 5.72 9.88
C GLU A 105 -7.80 5.43 9.09
N ILE A 106 -8.69 4.63 9.67
CA ILE A 106 -10.00 4.29 9.10
C ILE A 106 -11.10 4.31 10.16
N ALA A 107 -12.33 4.64 9.75
CA ALA A 107 -13.53 4.62 10.58
C ALA A 107 -14.77 4.31 9.75
N GLY A 108 -15.87 3.98 10.43
CA GLY A 108 -17.15 3.63 9.80
C GLY A 108 -17.16 2.22 9.23
N VAL A 109 -16.34 1.32 9.80
CA VAL A 109 -16.16 -0.06 9.31
C VAL A 109 -16.01 -1.02 10.48
N SER A 110 -16.37 -2.30 10.26
CA SER A 110 -16.18 -3.35 11.27
C SER A 110 -14.69 -3.64 11.50
N GLU A 111 -14.34 -4.09 12.71
CA GLU A 111 -12.96 -4.43 13.04
C GLU A 111 -12.33 -5.50 12.12
N PRO A 112 -13.03 -6.62 11.77
CA PRO A 112 -12.45 -7.62 10.89
C PRO A 112 -12.11 -7.05 9.52
N MET A 113 -13.00 -6.22 8.97
CA MET A 113 -12.79 -5.56 7.68
C MET A 113 -11.64 -4.54 7.75
N ALA A 114 -11.57 -3.77 8.84
CA ALA A 114 -10.46 -2.85 9.10
C ALA A 114 -9.10 -3.56 9.18
N ARG A 115 -9.06 -4.69 9.89
CA ARG A 115 -7.85 -5.50 10.07
C ARG A 115 -7.35 -6.04 8.73
N GLU A 116 -8.26 -6.56 7.91
CA GLU A 116 -7.90 -7.09 6.60
C GLU A 116 -7.45 -5.99 5.63
N ALA A 117 -8.17 -4.86 5.58
CA ALA A 117 -7.76 -3.71 4.77
C ALA A 117 -6.35 -3.20 5.14
N MET A 118 -6.05 -3.12 6.44
CA MET A 118 -4.73 -2.71 6.93
C MET A 118 -3.64 -3.75 6.65
N ARG A 119 -3.97 -5.06 6.67
CA ARG A 119 -3.05 -6.13 6.27
C ARG A 119 -2.67 -5.98 4.80
N LEU A 120 -3.64 -5.79 3.90
CA LEU A 120 -3.38 -5.56 2.48
C LEU A 120 -2.55 -4.30 2.23
N ALA A 121 -2.82 -3.22 2.97
CA ALA A 121 -2.05 -1.98 2.91
C ALA A 121 -0.58 -2.20 3.32
N SER A 122 -0.33 -2.99 4.37
CA SER A 122 1.01 -3.26 4.87
C SER A 122 1.94 -3.87 3.82
N HIS A 123 1.42 -4.73 2.95
CA HIS A 123 2.18 -5.34 1.85
C HIS A 123 2.62 -4.34 0.78
N LYS A 124 2.04 -3.14 0.75
CA LYS A 124 2.43 -2.05 -0.17
C LYS A 124 3.46 -1.10 0.45
N LEU A 125 3.80 -1.26 1.73
CA LEU A 125 4.68 -0.38 2.47
C LEU A 125 6.07 -1.02 2.67
N PRO A 126 7.16 -0.22 2.64
CA PRO A 126 8.53 -0.75 2.73
C PRO A 126 9.00 -0.97 4.19
N CYS A 127 8.08 -1.11 5.15
CA CYS A 127 8.42 -1.26 6.56
C CYS A 127 7.44 -2.16 7.29
N LYS A 128 7.88 -2.78 8.39
CA LYS A 128 6.95 -3.49 9.27
C LYS A 128 5.97 -2.54 9.92
N THR A 129 4.75 -3.03 10.09
CA THR A 129 3.63 -2.28 10.63
C THR A 129 2.84 -3.08 11.64
N LYS A 130 2.11 -2.38 12.51
CA LYS A 130 1.21 -2.94 13.50
C LYS A 130 -0.17 -2.29 13.38
N PHE A 131 -1.22 -3.10 13.51
CA PHE A 131 -2.59 -2.61 13.65
C PHE A 131 -2.81 -2.00 15.05
N VAL A 132 -3.41 -0.83 15.10
CA VAL A 132 -3.72 -0.11 16.34
C VAL A 132 -5.18 0.31 16.37
N LYS A 133 -5.79 0.24 17.55
CA LYS A 133 -7.14 0.79 17.81
C LYS A 133 -7.00 2.17 18.44
N SER A 134 -8.00 3.00 18.22
CA SER A 134 -8.14 4.26 18.94
C SER A 134 -8.57 4.01 20.38
N ASP A 135 -8.03 4.80 21.31
CA ASP A 135 -8.49 4.80 22.71
C ASP A 135 -9.79 5.61 22.86
N ARG A 136 -10.14 6.42 21.85
CA ARG A 136 -11.34 7.26 21.86
C ARG A 136 -12.56 6.41 21.55
N THR A 137 -13.58 6.53 22.40
CA THR A 137 -14.94 6.04 22.11
C THR A 137 -15.62 7.01 21.13
N PHE A 138 -16.20 6.46 20.07
CA PHE A 138 -16.96 7.21 19.07
C PHE A 138 -18.45 7.03 19.35
N THR A 139 -19.24 8.09 19.20
CA THR A 139 -20.70 7.98 19.30
C THR A 139 -21.27 7.37 18.02
N GLU A 140 -22.49 6.81 18.10
CA GLU A 140 -23.16 6.24 16.92
C GLU A 140 -23.37 7.27 15.81
N GLU A 141 -23.65 8.52 16.18
CA GLU A 141 -23.78 9.65 15.24
C GLU A 141 -22.46 9.94 14.50
N GLU A 142 -21.32 9.91 15.20
CA GLU A 142 -20.01 10.08 14.58
C GLU A 142 -19.70 8.93 13.62
N LEU A 143 -20.02 7.70 14.01
CA LEU A 143 -19.84 6.52 13.17
C LEU A 143 -20.71 6.57 11.92
N ALA A 144 -21.98 6.99 12.06
CA ALA A 144 -22.89 7.21 10.94
C ALA A 144 -22.33 8.26 9.98
N SER A 145 -21.80 9.38 10.49
CA SER A 145 -21.19 10.42 9.65
C SER A 145 -19.97 9.95 8.85
N PHE A 146 -19.25 8.93 9.32
CA PHE A 146 -18.12 8.34 8.60
C PHE A 146 -18.56 7.29 7.58
N ALA A 147 -19.73 6.68 7.79
CA ALA A 147 -20.36 5.74 6.87
C ALA A 147 -21.07 6.43 5.71
N GLU A 148 -21.34 7.75 5.80
CA GLU A 148 -21.95 8.57 4.75
C GLU A 148 -20.99 8.86 3.57
N ILE A 149 -20.57 7.79 2.89
CA ILE A 149 -20.62 7.73 1.44
C ILE A 149 -21.61 6.60 1.16
N HIS A 150 -22.83 6.95 0.74
CA HIS A 150 -23.86 6.00 0.31
C HIS A 150 -23.28 5.11 -0.79
N VAL A 151 -22.92 3.89 -0.40
CA VAL A 151 -22.97 2.71 -1.24
C VAL A 151 -24.36 2.16 -0.90
N THR A 152 -25.38 2.53 -1.69
CA THR A 152 -26.72 1.95 -1.54
C THR A 152 -26.61 0.44 -1.75
N GLU A 153 -27.59 -0.36 -1.34
CA GLU A 153 -27.60 -1.81 -1.58
C GLU A 153 -27.38 -2.19 -3.07
N GLU A 154 -27.51 -1.23 -3.98
CA GLU A 154 -27.20 -1.32 -5.42
C GLU A 154 -25.70 -1.37 -5.77
N ASP A 155 -24.82 -0.89 -4.89
CA ASP A 155 -23.35 -0.89 -5.09
C ASP A 155 -22.66 -2.11 -4.42
N LEU A 156 -23.40 -2.88 -3.61
CA LEU A 156 -22.96 -4.16 -3.09
C LEU A 156 -23.09 -5.22 -4.19
N ILE A 157 -21.96 -5.76 -4.65
CA ILE A 157 -21.94 -6.96 -5.47
C ILE A 157 -22.69 -8.07 -4.70
N PRO A 158 -23.81 -8.62 -5.22
CA PRO A 158 -24.54 -9.69 -4.56
C PRO A 158 -23.62 -10.87 -4.24
N SER A 159 -23.87 -11.61 -3.15
CA SER A 159 -23.08 -12.80 -2.77
C SER A 159 -22.90 -13.77 -3.94
N SER A 160 -23.91 -13.86 -4.81
CA SER A 160 -23.88 -14.69 -6.01
C SER A 160 -22.81 -14.26 -7.02
N VAL A 161 -22.60 -12.96 -7.22
CA VAL A 161 -21.59 -12.44 -8.17
C VAL A 161 -20.19 -12.57 -7.58
N LEU A 162 -20.06 -12.50 -6.25
CA LEU A 162 -18.82 -12.83 -5.55
C LEU A 162 -18.49 -14.33 -5.63
N GLU A 163 -19.51 -15.19 -5.53
CA GLU A 163 -19.37 -16.64 -5.72
C GLU A 163 -19.01 -16.97 -7.18
N GLU A 164 -19.60 -16.27 -8.15
CA GLU A 164 -19.23 -16.40 -9.58
C GLU A 164 -17.80 -15.92 -9.85
N GLU A 165 -17.38 -14.76 -9.35
CA GLU A 165 -15.98 -14.28 -9.50
C GLU A 165 -14.98 -15.27 -8.87
N LEU A 166 -15.30 -15.87 -7.73
CA LEU A 166 -14.43 -16.86 -7.08
C LEU A 166 -14.35 -18.17 -7.88
N LEU A 167 -15.46 -18.61 -8.49
CA LEU A 167 -15.48 -19.77 -9.37
C LEU A 167 -14.69 -19.51 -10.66
N GLU A 168 -14.82 -18.31 -11.25
CA GLU A 168 -14.01 -17.91 -12.41
C GLU A 168 -12.52 -17.83 -12.08
N GLU A 169 -12.15 -17.35 -10.89
CA GLU A 169 -10.76 -17.34 -10.42
C GLU A 169 -10.22 -18.76 -10.18
N GLU A 170 -11.02 -19.68 -9.63
CA GLU A 170 -10.64 -21.10 -9.46
C GLU A 170 -10.50 -21.82 -10.82
N GLU A 171 -11.42 -21.58 -11.76
CA GLU A 171 -11.40 -22.18 -13.09
C GLU A 171 -10.22 -21.66 -13.93
N ALA A 172 -9.91 -20.35 -13.82
CA ALA A 172 -8.72 -19.77 -14.43
C ALA A 172 -7.42 -20.32 -13.82
N ALA A 173 -7.38 -20.57 -12.51
CA ALA A 173 -6.23 -21.19 -11.87
C ALA A 173 -6.04 -22.65 -12.31
N ALA A 174 -7.14 -23.42 -12.41
CA ALA A 174 -7.13 -24.80 -12.92
C ALA A 174 -6.69 -24.88 -14.38
N ALA A 175 -7.12 -23.93 -15.23
CA ALA A 175 -6.70 -23.87 -16.64
C ALA A 175 -5.21 -23.55 -16.81
N VAL A 176 -4.60 -22.84 -15.85
CA VAL A 176 -3.15 -22.60 -15.85
C VAL A 176 -2.40 -23.88 -15.47
N GLU A 177 -2.89 -24.65 -14.49
CA GLU A 177 -2.32 -25.96 -14.13
C GLU A 177 -2.42 -26.97 -15.28
N ASP A 178 -3.57 -27.06 -15.97
CA ASP A 178 -3.74 -27.95 -17.15
C ASP A 178 -2.87 -27.54 -18.35
N SER A 179 -2.41 -26.27 -18.41
CA SER A 179 -1.52 -25.80 -19.46
C SER A 179 -0.04 -26.08 -19.21
N GLU A 180 0.33 -26.34 -17.95
CA GLU A 180 1.71 -26.70 -17.57
C GLU A 180 2.03 -28.19 -17.83
N ASP A 181 1.01 -29.05 -17.95
CA ASP A 181 1.16 -30.49 -18.20
C ASP A 181 1.31 -30.88 -19.69
N VAL A 182 1.32 -29.92 -20.63
CA VAL A 182 1.41 -30.19 -22.09
C VAL A 182 2.83 -29.98 -22.67
N GLU A 183 3.75 -29.33 -21.95
CA GLU A 183 5.14 -29.10 -22.39
C GLU A 183 6.12 -30.16 -21.85
N GLY A 184 5.68 -31.43 -21.85
CA GLY A 184 6.36 -32.51 -21.15
C GLY A 184 6.51 -33.83 -21.89
N ASP A 185 6.61 -33.87 -23.22
CA ASP A 185 7.23 -35.03 -23.90
C ASP A 185 7.61 -34.73 -25.37
N SER A 186 8.87 -34.39 -25.61
CA SER A 186 9.54 -34.66 -26.89
C SER A 186 11.06 -34.65 -26.70
N THR A 187 11.55 -35.67 -26.02
CA THR A 187 12.99 -35.97 -26.04
C THR A 187 13.34 -36.59 -27.40
N GLU A 188 13.89 -35.79 -28.32
CA GLU A 188 14.50 -36.30 -29.56
C GLU A 188 15.68 -37.22 -29.19
N GLU A 189 15.54 -38.51 -29.47
CA GLU A 189 16.64 -39.46 -29.50
C GLU A 189 17.56 -39.10 -30.69
N VAL A 190 18.72 -38.49 -30.39
CA VAL A 190 19.78 -38.29 -31.37
C VAL A 190 20.56 -39.60 -31.48
N GLU A 191 20.26 -40.37 -32.53
CA GLU A 191 21.09 -41.47 -33.03
C GLU A 191 22.50 -40.95 -33.36
N THR A 192 23.50 -41.43 -32.62
CA THR A 192 24.91 -41.32 -33.02
C THR A 192 25.21 -42.40 -34.05
N ASP A 193 25.30 -42.02 -35.33
CA ASP A 193 25.82 -42.89 -36.38
C ASP A 193 27.35 -42.80 -36.45
N GLU A 194 27.98 -43.97 -36.47
CA GLU A 194 29.40 -44.16 -36.70
C GLU A 194 29.69 -44.02 -38.20
N GLY A 195 30.82 -43.41 -38.59
CA GLY A 195 31.45 -43.81 -39.85
C GLY A 195 32.21 -42.75 -40.66
N ASN A 196 33.54 -42.96 -40.67
CA ASN A 196 34.56 -42.58 -41.65
C ASN A 196 35.08 -41.14 -41.69
#